data_AF-A0A7J7PW35-F1
#
_entry.id   AF-A0A7J7PW35-F1
#
_cell.length_a   1.000
_cell.length_b   1.000
_cell.length_c   1.000
_cell.angle_alpha   90.00
_cell.angle_beta   90.00
_cell.angle_gamma   90.00
#
_symmetry.space_group_name_H-M   'P 1'
#
loop_
_entity.id
_entity.type
_entity.pdbx_description
1 polymer ?
#
loop_
_entity_poly.entity_id
_entity_poly.type
_entity_poly.pdbx_seq_one_letter_code
_entity_poly.pdbx_strand_id
1 'polypeptide(L)'
;MAASDAALMAVASGLAQWNLDAQYHGTSGSATTARDGGFSRTCSSSGRSIYPRIDPAVITLVTGGSDWCLLGRKHEWPRGRYSTLAGFLELGESLEQALAREVLEESGVEVSLPSIRYVASQPWPFPRSLMVGFYAAAAAQDTLHCSSSSSSSNGGGPVELLSHQGRMAMMDSGIKPAEVAAVLTDSRYLQPPIPQEGEMEDVRWFHRDWLAWALQQGPEAAPGGFMIPGEYSLAYRLITGWLQRQQQQQQQQQQQQQQQSLQEALQERAPAPGLASSSSGEGGWLGNQVPEVAVDEGVFKYVLLRLTDSSSGRSKLLVRGAAAAAYHNHILQHTKAQLQKLCPQGSLQLDVLGGGRIEHYAEQGVISVYGYSAAFGPAVHEVTAALLRRWYPFYAADSITCSYEGY
;
A
#
# COMPACT_ATOMS: atom_id res chain seq x y z
N MET A 1 28.96 9.24 1.71
CA MET A 1 28.65 10.42 0.87
C MET A 1 27.28 10.92 1.30
N ALA A 2 27.09 12.23 1.53
CA ALA A 2 25.76 12.73 1.86
C ALA A 2 24.80 12.54 0.66
N ALA A 3 23.50 12.43 0.89
CA ALA A 3 22.53 12.25 -0.20
C ALA A 3 22.57 13.40 -1.23
N SER A 4 22.87 14.63 -0.77
CA SER A 4 23.12 15.80 -1.62
C SER A 4 24.32 15.62 -2.54
N ASP A 5 25.41 15.08 -2.02
CA ASP A 5 26.65 14.90 -2.77
C ASP A 5 26.49 13.79 -3.83
N ALA A 6 25.73 12.74 -3.51
CA ALA A 6 25.41 11.67 -4.46
C ALA A 6 24.56 12.19 -5.63
N ALA A 7 23.59 13.07 -5.37
CA ALA A 7 22.80 13.70 -6.42
C ALA A 7 23.65 14.62 -7.31
N LEU A 8 24.53 15.42 -6.72
CA LEU A 8 25.47 16.27 -7.47
C LEU A 8 26.44 15.43 -8.31
N MET A 9 26.99 14.37 -7.75
CA MET A 9 27.89 13.45 -8.45
C MET A 9 27.18 12.76 -9.62
N ALA A 10 25.91 12.36 -9.45
CA ALA A 10 25.12 11.77 -10.52
C ALA A 10 24.92 12.73 -11.70
N VAL A 11 24.58 13.99 -11.40
CA VAL A 11 24.46 15.04 -12.43
C VAL A 11 25.81 15.29 -13.11
N ALA A 12 26.88 15.48 -12.34
CA ALA A 12 28.20 15.77 -12.88
C ALA A 12 28.71 14.63 -13.78
N SER A 13 28.57 13.38 -13.34
CA SER A 13 29.01 12.19 -14.09
C SER A 13 28.19 12.01 -15.36
N GLY A 14 26.87 12.10 -15.26
CA GLY A 14 25.97 11.96 -16.42
C GLY A 14 26.18 13.07 -17.45
N LEU A 15 26.37 14.31 -17.00
CA LEU A 15 26.61 15.45 -17.88
C LEU A 15 27.98 15.37 -18.57
N ALA A 16 29.02 14.96 -17.84
CA ALA A 16 30.36 14.76 -18.39
C ALA A 16 30.34 13.66 -19.46
N GLN A 17 29.77 12.50 -19.13
CA GLN A 17 29.67 11.37 -20.06
C GLN A 17 28.87 11.76 -21.32
N TRP A 18 27.70 12.40 -21.15
CA TRP A 18 26.89 12.83 -22.28
C TRP A 18 27.61 13.81 -23.20
N ASN A 19 28.35 14.78 -22.64
CA ASN A 19 29.10 15.74 -23.45
C ASN A 19 30.24 15.09 -24.23
N LEU A 20 30.82 14.01 -23.73
CA LEU A 20 31.81 13.21 -24.46
C LEU A 20 31.17 12.46 -25.62
N ASP A 21 29.99 11.87 -25.41
CA ASP A 21 29.32 11.04 -26.41
C ASP A 21 28.58 11.84 -27.49
N ALA A 22 28.12 13.05 -27.16
CA ALA A 22 27.26 13.86 -28.03
C ALA A 22 28.01 14.89 -28.89
N GLN A 23 29.29 14.67 -29.21
CA GLN A 23 30.13 15.59 -29.99
C GLN A 23 29.65 15.83 -31.43
N TYR A 24 28.87 14.89 -31.98
CA TYR A 24 28.33 14.95 -33.33
C TYR A 24 26.81 14.73 -33.31
N HIS A 25 26.10 15.39 -34.21
CA HIS A 25 24.65 15.30 -34.31
C HIS A 25 24.22 14.00 -34.99
N GLY A 26 23.39 13.19 -34.31
CA GLY A 26 23.04 11.84 -34.75
C GLY A 26 22.36 11.73 -36.12
N THR A 27 21.72 12.79 -36.62
CA THR A 27 21.08 12.78 -37.97
C THR A 27 21.99 13.34 -39.07
N SER A 28 22.79 14.36 -38.77
CA SER A 28 23.54 15.11 -39.80
C SER A 28 25.05 14.86 -39.77
N GLY A 29 25.56 14.17 -38.75
CA GLY A 29 26.99 13.94 -38.54
C GLY A 29 27.80 15.21 -38.26
N SER A 30 27.17 16.38 -38.20
CA SER A 30 27.87 17.65 -38.00
C SER A 30 28.28 17.83 -36.54
N ALA A 31 29.38 18.55 -36.30
CA ALA A 31 29.85 18.85 -34.96
C ALA A 31 28.80 19.62 -34.14
N THR A 32 28.77 19.37 -32.84
CA THR A 32 27.90 20.08 -31.90
C THR A 32 28.74 20.87 -30.88
N THR A 33 28.22 21.99 -30.41
CA THR A 33 28.89 22.84 -29.41
C THR A 33 28.06 22.90 -28.14
N ALA A 34 28.70 22.69 -26.98
CA ALA A 34 28.04 22.78 -25.69
C ALA A 34 27.48 24.18 -25.40
N ARG A 35 26.31 24.23 -24.77
CA ARG A 35 25.57 25.41 -24.35
C ARG A 35 24.98 25.16 -22.95
N ASP A 36 24.46 26.21 -22.32
CA ASP A 36 23.74 26.14 -21.03
C ASP A 36 24.51 25.39 -19.93
N GLY A 37 25.80 25.69 -19.76
CA GLY A 37 26.64 25.02 -18.76
C GLY A 37 26.87 23.52 -19.04
N GLY A 38 26.63 23.07 -20.27
CA GLY A 38 26.79 21.69 -20.70
C GLY A 38 25.48 20.88 -20.69
N PHE A 39 24.32 21.47 -20.38
CA PHE A 39 23.01 20.81 -20.39
C PHE A 39 22.33 20.74 -21.76
N SER A 40 22.90 21.42 -22.75
CA SER A 40 22.46 21.33 -24.14
C SER A 40 23.66 21.40 -25.07
N ARG A 41 23.51 20.92 -26.30
CA ARG A 41 24.50 21.10 -27.37
C ARG A 41 23.78 21.54 -28.63
N THR A 42 24.36 22.46 -29.40
CA THR A 42 23.76 22.96 -30.64
C THR A 42 24.53 22.44 -31.86
N CYS A 43 23.81 21.87 -32.82
CA CYS A 43 24.38 21.40 -34.09
C CYS A 43 24.77 22.58 -34.99
N SER A 44 25.97 22.54 -35.57
CA SER A 44 26.48 23.62 -36.42
C SER A 44 25.74 23.77 -37.76
N SER A 45 25.24 22.67 -38.33
CA SER A 45 24.58 22.69 -39.64
C SER A 45 23.08 22.97 -39.58
N SER A 46 22.38 22.40 -38.59
CA SER A 46 20.93 22.54 -38.46
C SER A 46 20.51 23.63 -37.48
N GLY A 47 21.42 24.11 -36.64
CA GLY A 47 21.12 25.04 -35.54
C GLY A 47 20.25 24.42 -34.42
N ARG A 48 19.92 23.13 -34.50
CA ARG A 48 19.05 22.46 -33.52
C ARG A 48 19.81 22.14 -32.23
N SER A 49 19.15 22.33 -31.10
CA SER A 49 19.64 21.89 -29.80
C SER A 49 19.30 20.43 -29.53
N ILE A 50 20.25 19.72 -28.95
CA ILE A 50 20.10 18.36 -28.41
C ILE A 50 20.32 18.39 -26.90
N TYR A 51 19.67 17.47 -26.20
CA TYR A 51 19.65 17.37 -24.74
C TYR A 51 20.07 15.97 -24.28
N PRO A 52 20.52 15.79 -23.02
CA PRO A 52 20.78 14.48 -22.45
C PRO A 52 19.58 13.55 -22.56
N ARG A 53 19.82 12.32 -23.03
CA ARG A 53 18.81 11.26 -23.04
C ARG A 53 18.74 10.63 -21.64
N ILE A 54 17.53 10.37 -21.16
CA ILE A 54 17.27 9.58 -19.96
C ILE A 54 16.49 8.34 -20.37
N ASP A 55 17.00 7.16 -20.00
CA ASP A 55 16.42 5.87 -20.38
C ASP A 55 15.59 5.33 -19.18
N PRO A 56 14.24 5.41 -19.21
CA PRO A 56 13.41 4.99 -18.09
C PRO A 56 13.43 3.47 -17.93
N ALA A 57 13.53 3.02 -16.68
CA ALA A 57 13.51 1.62 -16.30
C ALA A 57 12.64 1.43 -15.06
N VAL A 58 11.88 0.34 -15.03
CA VAL A 58 11.05 -0.05 -13.89
C VAL A 58 11.85 -0.96 -12.96
N ILE A 59 11.56 -0.90 -11.66
CA ILE A 59 12.09 -1.83 -10.66
C ILE A 59 11.01 -2.19 -9.65
N THR A 60 10.77 -3.47 -9.45
CA THR A 60 9.51 -3.93 -8.86
C THR A 60 9.71 -5.01 -7.83
N LEU A 61 9.14 -4.78 -6.64
CA LEU A 61 8.96 -5.85 -5.66
C LEU A 61 7.58 -6.47 -5.86
N VAL A 62 7.56 -7.70 -6.38
CA VAL A 62 6.34 -8.47 -6.58
C VAL A 62 6.01 -9.23 -5.29
N THR A 63 4.75 -9.18 -4.88
CA THR A 63 4.26 -9.76 -3.63
C THR A 63 3.27 -10.89 -3.90
N GLY A 64 3.41 -11.97 -3.14
CA GLY A 64 2.49 -13.10 -3.12
C GLY A 64 1.74 -13.10 -1.80
N GLY A 65 0.53 -12.54 -1.79
CA GLY A 65 -0.21 -12.27 -0.56
C GLY A 65 0.56 -11.33 0.39
N SER A 66 0.35 -11.49 1.70
CA SER A 66 1.03 -10.68 2.72
C SER A 66 2.45 -11.15 3.04
N ASP A 67 2.79 -12.39 2.72
CA ASP A 67 3.92 -13.07 3.38
C ASP A 67 5.08 -13.40 2.45
N TRP A 68 4.90 -13.27 1.13
CA TRP A 68 5.92 -13.65 0.16
C TRP A 68 6.30 -12.49 -0.75
N CYS A 69 7.57 -12.42 -1.12
CA CYS A 69 8.05 -11.55 -2.18
C CYS A 69 8.94 -12.30 -3.16
N LEU A 70 8.90 -11.89 -4.42
CA LEU A 70 9.71 -12.45 -5.48
C LEU A 70 11.04 -11.69 -5.58
N LEU A 71 12.16 -12.41 -5.57
CA LEU A 71 13.47 -11.85 -5.82
C LEU A 71 14.23 -12.72 -6.83
N GLY A 72 15.06 -12.08 -7.64
CA GLY A 72 15.86 -12.73 -8.67
C GLY A 72 17.33 -12.34 -8.59
N ARG A 73 18.17 -13.10 -9.29
CA ARG A 73 19.58 -12.79 -9.49
C ARG A 73 20.06 -13.15 -10.89
N LYS A 74 20.99 -12.35 -11.41
CA LYS A 74 21.67 -12.59 -12.68
C LYS A 74 22.95 -13.42 -12.47
N HIS A 75 23.38 -14.11 -13.53
CA HIS A 75 24.58 -14.95 -13.53
C HIS A 75 25.87 -14.19 -13.20
N GLU A 76 25.96 -12.93 -13.65
CA GLU A 76 27.13 -12.07 -13.45
C GLU A 76 27.26 -11.50 -12.03
N TRP A 77 26.21 -11.61 -11.20
CA TRP A 77 26.22 -11.01 -9.87
C TRP A 77 26.96 -11.87 -8.85
N PRO A 78 27.55 -11.24 -7.80
CA PRO A 78 28.11 -11.96 -6.68
C PRO A 78 27.14 -13.01 -6.14
N ARG A 79 27.67 -14.19 -5.81
CA ARG A 79 26.88 -15.29 -5.27
C ARG A 79 26.12 -14.85 -4.02
N GLY A 80 24.84 -15.23 -3.94
CA GLY A 80 23.97 -14.88 -2.82
C GLY A 80 23.30 -13.51 -2.92
N ARG A 81 23.66 -12.68 -3.91
CA ARG A 81 23.01 -11.38 -4.13
C ARG A 81 21.69 -11.54 -4.89
N TYR A 82 20.56 -11.24 -4.23
CA TYR A 82 19.22 -11.19 -4.83
C TYR A 82 18.66 -9.78 -4.81
N SER A 83 17.89 -9.41 -5.83
CA SER A 83 17.25 -8.09 -5.96
C SER A 83 15.81 -8.24 -6.44
N THR A 84 15.06 -7.13 -6.36
CA THR A 84 13.83 -6.93 -7.14
C THR A 84 14.12 -7.00 -8.63
N LEU A 85 13.12 -7.40 -9.42
CA LEU A 85 13.19 -7.47 -10.87
C LEU A 85 13.15 -6.07 -11.49
N ALA A 86 13.85 -5.87 -12.61
CA ALA A 86 13.98 -4.55 -13.22
C ALA A 86 14.33 -4.65 -14.71
N GLY A 87 13.73 -3.75 -15.50
CA GLY A 87 14.02 -3.67 -16.92
C GLY A 87 13.59 -2.37 -17.56
N PHE A 88 13.96 -2.20 -18.82
CA PHE A 88 13.74 -0.95 -19.55
C PHE A 88 12.32 -0.84 -20.08
N LEU A 89 11.84 0.40 -20.17
CA LEU A 89 10.60 0.70 -20.87
C LEU A 89 10.82 0.58 -22.38
N GLU A 90 9.93 -0.12 -23.10
CA GLU A 90 9.96 -0.16 -24.56
C GLU A 90 9.07 0.92 -25.20
N LEU A 91 9.23 1.10 -26.51
CA LEU A 91 8.47 2.09 -27.27
C LEU A 91 6.98 1.74 -27.30
N GLY A 92 6.16 2.64 -26.79
CA GLY A 92 4.70 2.49 -26.78
C GLY A 92 4.15 1.84 -25.51
N GLU A 93 5.00 1.47 -24.56
CA GLU A 93 4.59 0.91 -23.28
C GLU A 93 4.33 2.00 -22.23
N SER A 94 3.33 1.77 -21.37
CA SER A 94 3.24 2.41 -20.07
C SER A 94 4.22 1.76 -19.07
N LEU A 95 4.51 2.43 -17.96
CA LEU A 95 5.37 1.86 -16.91
C LEU A 95 4.78 0.57 -16.33
N GLU A 96 3.45 0.51 -16.21
CA GLU A 96 2.72 -0.67 -15.76
C GLU A 96 2.87 -1.83 -16.73
N GLN A 97 2.84 -1.56 -18.04
CA GLN A 97 3.02 -2.57 -19.08
C GLN A 97 4.44 -3.11 -19.10
N ALA A 98 5.46 -2.23 -19.07
CA ALA A 98 6.86 -2.66 -18.99
C ALA A 98 7.15 -3.48 -17.73
N LEU A 99 6.61 -3.05 -16.59
CA LEU A 99 6.72 -3.81 -15.35
C LEU A 99 6.11 -5.20 -15.48
N ALA A 100 4.90 -5.30 -16.04
CA ALA A 100 4.23 -6.59 -16.19
C ALA A 100 4.97 -7.50 -17.18
N ARG A 101 5.47 -6.95 -18.29
CA ARG A 101 6.31 -7.67 -19.27
C ARG A 101 7.59 -8.17 -18.61
N GLU A 102 8.36 -7.30 -17.96
CA GLU A 102 9.64 -7.67 -17.36
C GLU A 102 9.51 -8.75 -16.29
N VAL A 103 8.50 -8.64 -15.42
CA VAL A 103 8.26 -9.69 -14.41
C VAL A 103 7.91 -11.01 -15.10
N LEU A 104 7.06 -10.99 -16.12
CA LEU A 104 6.67 -12.19 -16.85
C LEU A 104 7.87 -12.81 -17.59
N GLU A 105 8.71 -12.00 -18.24
CA GLU A 105 9.88 -12.46 -18.98
C GLU A 105 10.94 -13.04 -18.06
N GLU A 106 11.35 -12.30 -17.01
CA GLU A 106 12.45 -12.70 -16.13
C GLU A 106 12.06 -13.85 -15.18
N SER A 107 10.76 -14.01 -14.88
CA SER A 107 10.30 -14.93 -13.82
C SER A 107 9.10 -15.81 -14.16
N GLY A 108 8.45 -15.65 -15.30
CA GLY A 108 7.22 -16.38 -15.64
C GLY A 108 6.02 -16.08 -14.74
N VAL A 109 6.12 -15.12 -13.81
CA VAL A 109 5.05 -14.74 -12.89
C VAL A 109 4.22 -13.62 -13.50
N GLU A 110 2.91 -13.82 -13.57
CA GLU A 110 1.99 -12.75 -13.96
C GLU A 110 1.70 -11.81 -12.80
N VAL A 111 1.55 -10.51 -13.09
CA VAL A 111 1.19 -9.48 -12.09
C VAL A 111 -0.22 -8.96 -12.33
N SER A 112 -0.89 -8.61 -11.24
CA SER A 112 -2.20 -7.94 -11.29
C SER A 112 -2.00 -6.45 -11.56
N LEU A 113 -2.31 -5.97 -12.78
CA LEU A 113 -2.17 -4.53 -13.12
C LEU A 113 -2.86 -3.58 -12.12
N PRO A 114 -4.09 -3.85 -11.61
CA PRO A 114 -4.74 -2.99 -10.60
C PRO A 114 -4.01 -2.90 -9.25
N SER A 115 -3.08 -3.82 -8.98
CA SER A 115 -2.29 -3.85 -7.75
C SER A 115 -1.02 -3.02 -7.82
N ILE A 116 -0.62 -2.54 -9.00
CA ILE A 116 0.62 -1.79 -9.19
C ILE A 116 0.55 -0.48 -8.41
N ARG A 117 1.56 -0.21 -7.59
CA ARG A 117 1.67 1.01 -6.77
C ARG A 117 3.06 1.59 -6.92
N TYR A 118 3.13 2.82 -7.41
CA TYR A 118 4.35 3.62 -7.41
C TYR A 118 4.84 3.87 -5.98
N VAL A 119 6.16 3.90 -5.81
CA VAL A 119 6.81 4.10 -4.50
C VAL A 119 7.74 5.31 -4.52
N ALA A 120 8.71 5.30 -5.43
CA ALA A 120 9.74 6.32 -5.55
C ALA A 120 10.47 6.17 -6.88
N SER A 121 11.19 7.21 -7.30
CA SER A 121 12.14 7.15 -8.41
C SER A 121 13.55 7.48 -7.93
N GLN A 122 14.54 6.99 -8.67
CA GLN A 122 15.95 7.23 -8.39
C GLN A 122 16.73 7.42 -9.71
N PRO A 123 17.52 8.50 -9.85
CA PRO A 123 18.44 8.63 -10.98
C PRO A 123 19.54 7.58 -10.87
N TRP A 124 19.83 6.90 -11.96
CA TRP A 124 20.84 5.86 -12.06
C TRP A 124 21.80 6.16 -13.22
N PRO A 125 22.85 6.97 -12.98
CA PRO A 125 23.70 7.57 -14.03
C PRO A 125 24.72 6.58 -14.64
N PHE A 126 24.43 5.29 -14.63
CA PHE A 126 25.31 4.22 -15.14
C PHE A 126 24.52 3.29 -16.06
N PRO A 127 24.36 3.62 -17.36
CA PRO A 127 24.91 4.80 -18.04
C PRO A 127 24.06 6.07 -17.93
N ARG A 128 22.72 6.02 -17.88
CA ARG A 128 21.84 7.21 -17.90
C ARG A 128 20.35 6.92 -17.63
N SER A 129 20.07 6.04 -16.68
CA SER A 129 18.71 5.55 -16.44
C SER A 129 17.95 6.36 -15.40
N LEU A 130 16.63 6.37 -15.50
CA LEU A 130 15.74 6.75 -14.41
C LEU A 130 15.02 5.50 -13.91
N MET A 131 15.38 5.05 -12.71
CA MET A 131 14.74 3.89 -12.08
C MET A 131 13.41 4.34 -11.45
N VAL A 132 12.32 3.67 -11.77
CA VAL A 132 10.98 3.94 -11.22
C VAL A 132 10.51 2.73 -10.45
N GLY A 133 10.33 2.90 -9.14
CA GLY A 133 10.12 1.83 -8.18
C GLY A 133 8.64 1.56 -7.90
N PHE A 134 8.26 0.29 -7.95
CA PHE A 134 6.88 -0.16 -7.76
C PHE A 134 6.76 -1.32 -6.77
N TYR A 135 5.59 -1.43 -6.16
CA TYR A 135 5.06 -2.69 -5.65
C TYR A 135 4.01 -3.23 -6.61
N ALA A 136 3.95 -4.55 -6.76
CA ALA A 136 2.89 -5.24 -7.48
C ALA A 136 2.52 -6.54 -6.74
N ALA A 137 1.29 -7.01 -6.91
CA ALA A 137 0.88 -8.34 -6.48
C ALA A 137 0.92 -9.30 -7.67
N ALA A 138 1.36 -10.53 -7.43
CA ALA A 138 1.19 -11.61 -8.39
C ALA A 138 -0.30 -11.84 -8.68
N ALA A 139 -0.64 -12.19 -9.92
CA ALA A 139 -1.99 -12.55 -10.31
C ALA A 139 -2.39 -13.88 -9.64
N ALA A 140 -3.64 -13.96 -9.17
CA ALA A 140 -4.19 -15.21 -8.63
C ALA A 140 -4.33 -16.24 -9.76
N GLN A 141 -4.00 -17.51 -9.50
CA GLN A 141 -4.36 -18.57 -10.43
C GLN A 141 -5.81 -18.98 -10.19
N ASP A 142 -6.70 -18.66 -11.14
CA ASP A 142 -7.91 -19.46 -11.29
C ASP A 142 -7.47 -20.83 -11.83
N THR A 143 -7.30 -21.80 -10.95
CA THR A 143 -7.20 -23.20 -11.37
C THR A 143 -8.53 -23.60 -12.01
N LEU A 144 -8.66 -23.37 -13.32
CA LEU A 144 -9.58 -24.12 -14.16
C LEU A 144 -9.26 -25.61 -13.94
N HIS A 145 -10.29 -26.37 -13.57
CA HIS A 145 -10.25 -27.81 -13.37
C HIS A 145 -9.35 -28.52 -14.39
N CYS A 146 -8.16 -28.93 -13.95
CA CYS A 146 -7.41 -29.94 -14.66
C CYS A 146 -8.05 -31.29 -14.29
N SER A 147 -8.88 -31.81 -15.21
CA SER A 147 -9.42 -33.16 -15.14
C SER A 147 -8.26 -34.14 -15.02
N SER A 148 -8.05 -34.68 -13.82
CA SER A 148 -7.04 -35.68 -13.55
C SER A 148 -7.34 -36.96 -14.34
N SER A 149 -6.59 -37.21 -15.41
CA SER A 149 -6.28 -38.57 -15.83
C SER A 149 -5.21 -39.11 -14.88
N SER A 150 -5.65 -40.07 -14.08
CA SER A 150 -4.86 -40.78 -13.08
C SER A 150 -3.65 -41.50 -13.70
N SER A 151 -2.48 -41.29 -13.11
CA SER A 151 -1.45 -42.32 -13.08
C SER A 151 -0.73 -42.29 -11.73
N SER A 152 -0.85 -43.40 -11.03
CA SER A 152 -0.38 -43.63 -9.66
C SER A 152 1.14 -43.81 -9.61
N SER A 153 1.82 -43.21 -8.62
CA SER A 153 2.91 -43.89 -7.92
C SER A 153 3.23 -43.25 -6.54
N ASN A 154 3.14 -44.12 -5.54
CA ASN A 154 3.63 -44.15 -4.16
C ASN A 154 4.49 -43.03 -3.55
N GLY A 155 4.14 -42.69 -2.30
CA GLY A 155 5.08 -42.89 -1.18
C GLY A 155 5.52 -41.66 -0.39
N GLY A 156 4.65 -41.12 0.48
CA GLY A 156 5.02 -40.19 1.54
C GLY A 156 3.77 -39.68 2.26
N GLY A 157 3.62 -39.97 3.55
CA GLY A 157 2.51 -39.44 4.34
C GLY A 157 2.53 -37.89 4.38
N PRO A 158 1.41 -37.23 4.69
CA PRO A 158 1.36 -35.77 4.71
C PRO A 158 2.36 -35.25 5.74
N VAL A 159 3.38 -34.52 5.28
CA VAL A 159 4.30 -33.79 6.15
C VAL A 159 3.47 -32.73 6.86
N GLU A 160 3.50 -32.71 8.18
CA GLU A 160 2.79 -31.74 9.02
C GLU A 160 3.46 -30.36 8.92
N LEU A 161 3.18 -29.69 7.79
CA LEU A 161 3.77 -28.43 7.32
C LEU A 161 3.39 -27.19 8.17
N LEU A 162 2.50 -27.34 9.15
CA LEU A 162 1.99 -26.26 10.00
C LEU A 162 2.77 -26.10 11.31
N SER A 163 3.72 -26.99 11.60
CA SER A 163 4.64 -26.79 12.73
C SER A 163 5.71 -25.75 12.36
N HIS A 164 6.13 -24.92 13.33
CA HIS A 164 7.18 -23.90 13.13
C HIS A 164 8.48 -24.49 12.53
N GLN A 165 8.76 -25.78 12.72
CA GLN A 165 9.91 -26.48 12.15
C GLN A 165 9.76 -26.76 10.65
N GLY A 166 8.55 -26.97 10.13
CA GLY A 166 8.29 -27.19 8.69
C GLY A 166 8.49 -25.92 7.85
N ARG A 167 8.11 -24.74 8.40
CA ARG A 167 8.47 -23.44 7.81
C ARG A 167 9.98 -23.27 7.72
N MET A 168 10.74 -23.77 8.71
CA MET A 168 12.21 -23.70 8.74
C MET A 168 12.90 -24.69 7.78
N ALA A 169 12.31 -25.85 7.49
CA ALA A 169 12.87 -26.79 6.51
C ALA A 169 12.81 -26.25 5.06
N MET A 170 11.91 -25.31 4.78
CA MET A 170 11.82 -24.58 3.50
C MET A 170 12.82 -23.40 3.37
N MET A 171 13.66 -23.18 4.39
CA MET A 171 14.47 -21.95 4.55
C MET A 171 15.89 -22.02 4.00
N ASP A 172 16.30 -23.08 3.29
CA ASP A 172 17.70 -23.14 2.85
C ASP A 172 18.02 -22.29 1.60
N SER A 173 17.05 -21.57 1.03
CA SER A 173 17.25 -20.34 0.20
C SER A 173 15.97 -19.76 -0.45
N GLY A 174 14.77 -20.20 -0.07
CA GLY A 174 13.48 -19.83 -0.70
C GLY A 174 12.81 -21.01 -1.42
N ILE A 175 11.50 -20.91 -1.72
CA ILE A 175 10.78 -22.02 -2.38
C ILE A 175 11.22 -22.12 -3.83
N LYS A 176 11.75 -23.28 -4.23
CA LYS A 176 12.08 -23.55 -5.63
C LYS A 176 10.80 -23.82 -6.45
N PRO A 177 10.82 -23.60 -7.77
CA PRO A 177 9.62 -23.74 -8.61
C PRO A 177 8.97 -25.13 -8.52
N ALA A 178 9.78 -26.19 -8.41
CA ALA A 178 9.30 -27.57 -8.29
C ALA A 178 8.66 -27.90 -6.92
N GLU A 179 8.91 -27.10 -5.88
CA GLU A 179 8.48 -27.36 -4.49
C GLU A 179 7.15 -26.67 -4.15
N VAL A 180 6.73 -25.70 -4.97
CA VAL A 180 5.52 -24.87 -4.79
C VAL A 180 4.25 -25.72 -4.68
N ALA A 181 4.06 -26.69 -5.59
CA ALA A 181 2.84 -27.51 -5.64
C ALA A 181 2.69 -28.48 -4.46
N ALA A 182 3.80 -28.92 -3.86
CA ALA A 182 3.79 -29.87 -2.74
C ALA A 182 3.60 -29.20 -1.38
N VAL A 183 3.93 -27.90 -1.27
CA VAL A 183 3.95 -27.19 0.02
C VAL A 183 2.79 -26.19 0.16
N LEU A 184 2.22 -25.73 -0.95
CA LEU A 184 1.21 -24.69 -0.96
C LEU A 184 -0.20 -25.22 -1.26
N THR A 185 -0.61 -26.32 -0.63
CA THR A 185 -1.99 -26.81 -0.69
C THR A 185 -3.06 -25.78 -0.29
N ASP A 186 -2.65 -24.65 0.32
CA ASP A 186 -3.54 -23.57 0.78
C ASP A 186 -3.22 -22.18 0.18
N SER A 187 -2.14 -22.01 -0.61
CA SER A 187 -1.79 -20.71 -1.21
C SER A 187 -2.11 -20.66 -2.70
N ARG A 188 -3.38 -20.35 -3.01
CA ARG A 188 -3.95 -20.18 -4.37
C ARG A 188 -3.32 -19.05 -5.23
N TYR A 189 -2.19 -18.46 -4.79
CA TYR A 189 -1.70 -17.17 -5.28
C TYR A 189 -0.22 -17.16 -5.71
N LEU A 190 0.51 -18.27 -5.57
CA LEU A 190 1.94 -18.31 -5.85
C LEU A 190 2.23 -19.16 -7.09
N GLN A 191 2.33 -18.50 -8.24
CA GLN A 191 2.83 -19.12 -9.45
C GLN A 191 4.30 -19.54 -9.23
N PRO A 192 4.69 -20.78 -9.61
CA PRO A 192 6.09 -21.18 -9.60
C PRO A 192 6.90 -20.27 -10.54
N PRO A 193 7.94 -19.55 -10.05
CA PRO A 193 8.72 -18.71 -10.91
C PRO A 193 9.57 -19.56 -11.85
N ILE A 194 9.71 -19.14 -13.10
CA ILE A 194 10.56 -19.77 -14.09
C ILE A 194 11.61 -18.74 -14.50
N PRO A 195 12.87 -18.88 -14.07
CA PRO A 195 13.93 -17.96 -14.46
C PRO A 195 14.11 -17.94 -15.97
N GLN A 196 14.23 -16.75 -16.55
CA GLN A 196 14.54 -16.59 -17.97
C GLN A 196 15.90 -17.20 -18.31
N GLU A 197 15.90 -18.05 -19.33
CA GLU A 197 17.13 -18.66 -19.83
C GLU A 197 18.09 -17.59 -20.39
N GLY A 198 19.36 -17.67 -19.98
CA GLY A 198 20.43 -16.77 -20.45
C GLY A 198 20.54 -15.45 -19.69
N GLU A 199 19.51 -15.02 -18.97
CA GLU A 199 19.50 -13.77 -18.21
C GLU A 199 19.53 -14.03 -16.70
N MET A 200 18.57 -14.79 -16.20
CA MET A 200 18.39 -15.04 -14.77
C MET A 200 19.05 -16.35 -14.36
N GLU A 201 19.92 -16.30 -13.36
CA GLU A 201 20.48 -17.53 -12.74
C GLU A 201 19.43 -18.20 -11.86
N ASP A 202 18.65 -17.39 -11.15
CA ASP A 202 17.68 -17.88 -10.18
C ASP A 202 16.63 -16.82 -9.86
N VAL A 203 15.39 -17.26 -9.66
CA VAL A 203 14.26 -16.42 -9.23
C VAL A 203 13.40 -17.23 -8.27
N ARG A 204 13.10 -16.67 -7.09
CA ARG A 204 12.43 -17.40 -6.01
C ARG A 204 11.49 -16.54 -5.20
N TRP A 205 10.52 -17.22 -4.57
CA TRP A 205 9.69 -16.68 -3.52
C TRP A 205 10.41 -16.76 -2.18
N PHE A 206 10.53 -15.62 -1.52
CA PHE A 206 11.10 -15.47 -0.19
C PHE A 206 10.01 -15.16 0.82
N HIS A 207 9.93 -15.97 1.87
CA HIS A 207 9.03 -15.70 2.98
C HIS A 207 9.53 -14.48 3.75
N ARG A 208 8.60 -13.64 4.16
CA ARG A 208 8.85 -12.40 4.87
C ARG A 208 9.69 -12.60 6.13
N ASP A 209 9.29 -13.54 6.99
CA ASP A 209 9.99 -13.82 8.26
C ASP A 209 11.44 -14.25 8.03
N TRP A 210 11.66 -15.10 7.01
CA TRP A 210 13.01 -15.53 6.65
C TRP A 210 13.83 -14.37 6.13
N LEU A 211 13.26 -13.55 5.25
CA LEU A 211 13.95 -12.38 4.69
C LEU A 211 14.32 -11.40 5.80
N ALA A 212 13.41 -11.13 6.73
CA ALA A 212 13.68 -10.29 7.89
C ALA A 212 14.81 -10.86 8.77
N TRP A 213 14.78 -12.17 9.04
CA TRP A 213 15.83 -12.86 9.79
C TRP A 213 17.19 -12.79 9.06
N ALA A 214 17.24 -13.11 7.77
CA ALA A 214 18.47 -13.15 6.98
C ALA A 214 19.15 -11.77 6.94
N LEU A 215 18.37 -10.70 6.80
CA LEU A 215 18.89 -9.33 6.84
C LEU A 215 19.43 -8.93 8.23
N GLN A 216 18.88 -9.49 9.32
CA GLN A 216 19.39 -9.25 10.67
C GLN A 216 20.70 -10.00 10.94
N GLN A 217 20.84 -11.22 10.42
CA GLN A 217 22.06 -12.01 10.58
C GLN A 217 23.22 -11.51 9.71
N GLY A 218 22.90 -10.94 8.54
CA GLY A 218 23.88 -10.48 7.57
C GLY A 218 24.44 -11.63 6.70
N PRO A 219 25.24 -11.29 5.68
CA PRO A 219 25.66 -12.21 4.62
C PRO A 219 26.56 -13.35 5.10
N GLU A 220 27.30 -13.19 6.21
CA GLU A 220 28.19 -14.23 6.72
C GLU A 220 27.44 -15.40 7.36
N ALA A 221 26.28 -15.13 7.95
CA ALA A 221 25.49 -16.12 8.68
C ALA A 221 24.24 -16.56 7.92
N ALA A 222 23.78 -15.80 6.92
CA ALA A 222 22.66 -16.17 6.08
C ALA A 222 23.01 -17.33 5.12
N PRO A 223 22.12 -18.32 4.92
CA PRO A 223 22.35 -19.43 4.00
C PRO A 223 22.76 -18.95 2.60
N GLY A 224 23.79 -19.58 2.04
CA GLY A 224 24.27 -19.28 0.69
C GLY A 224 24.90 -17.89 0.51
N GLY A 225 25.19 -17.17 1.60
CA GLY A 225 25.71 -15.81 1.55
C GLY A 225 24.65 -14.78 1.16
N PHE A 226 23.38 -15.02 1.52
CA PHE A 226 22.27 -14.20 1.07
C PHE A 226 22.46 -12.72 1.42
N MET A 227 22.29 -11.87 0.41
CA MET A 227 22.33 -10.42 0.57
C MET A 227 21.44 -9.73 -0.45
N ILE A 228 20.97 -8.54 -0.09
CA ILE A 228 20.25 -7.63 -0.97
C ILE A 228 21.14 -6.44 -1.37
N PRO A 229 20.77 -5.64 -2.39
CA PRO A 229 21.49 -4.42 -2.73
C PRO A 229 21.64 -3.46 -1.53
N GLY A 230 22.66 -2.60 -1.57
CA GLY A 230 22.98 -1.69 -0.45
C GLY A 230 21.89 -0.66 -0.16
N GLU A 231 21.99 -0.04 1.03
CA GLU A 231 20.93 0.79 1.64
C GLU A 231 20.44 1.99 0.80
N TYR A 232 21.31 2.51 -0.08
CA TYR A 232 20.98 3.63 -0.95
C TYR A 232 20.25 3.23 -2.23
N SER A 233 20.13 1.93 -2.52
CA SER A 233 19.47 1.46 -3.73
C SER A 233 17.95 1.48 -3.59
N LEU A 234 17.26 1.74 -4.69
CA LEU A 234 15.80 1.66 -4.75
C LEU A 234 15.30 0.24 -4.43
N ALA A 235 16.02 -0.80 -4.84
CA ALA A 235 15.72 -2.20 -4.49
C ALA A 235 15.71 -2.43 -2.97
N TYR A 236 16.73 -1.95 -2.25
CA TYR A 236 16.78 -2.04 -0.79
C TYR A 236 15.57 -1.35 -0.17
N ARG A 237 15.28 -0.12 -0.60
CA ARG A 237 14.15 0.66 -0.09
C ARG A 237 12.80 -0.05 -0.32
N LEU A 238 12.61 -0.70 -1.46
CA LEU A 238 11.41 -1.49 -1.74
C LEU A 238 11.31 -2.70 -0.79
N ILE A 239 12.40 -3.47 -0.66
CA ILE A 239 12.42 -4.67 0.18
C ILE A 239 12.20 -4.31 1.66
N THR A 240 12.97 -3.38 2.22
CA THR A 240 12.84 -3.01 3.62
C THR A 240 11.53 -2.27 3.91
N GLY A 241 11.05 -1.44 2.98
CA GLY A 241 9.75 -0.78 3.10
C GLY A 241 8.59 -1.77 3.11
N TRP A 242 8.68 -2.85 2.34
CA TRP A 242 7.73 -3.95 2.43
C TRP A 242 7.79 -4.66 3.78
N LEU A 243 8.98 -4.99 4.30
CA LEU A 243 9.16 -5.61 5.62
C LEU A 243 8.58 -4.77 6.77
N GLN A 244 8.86 -3.46 6.78
CA GLN A 244 8.41 -2.55 7.84
C GLN A 244 6.89 -2.36 7.89
N ARG A 245 6.20 -2.37 6.74
CA ARG A 245 4.74 -2.19 6.69
C ARG A 245 3.97 -3.26 7.46
N GLN A 246 4.44 -4.51 7.46
CA GLN A 246 3.80 -5.56 8.24
C GLN A 246 3.93 -5.32 9.75
N GLN A 247 5.12 -4.89 10.21
CA GLN A 247 5.33 -4.56 11.62
C GLN A 247 4.42 -3.43 12.08
N GLN A 248 4.26 -2.39 11.25
CA GLN A 248 3.34 -1.29 11.53
C GLN A 248 1.88 -1.77 11.59
N GLN A 249 1.46 -2.63 10.65
CA GLN A 249 0.11 -3.20 10.65
C GLN A 249 -0.15 -4.10 11.86
N GLN A 250 0.82 -4.94 12.25
CA GLN A 250 0.73 -5.80 13.43
C GLN A 250 0.70 -4.96 14.72
N GLN A 251 1.52 -3.92 14.83
CA GLN A 251 1.49 -3.00 15.96
C GLN A 251 0.15 -2.27 16.06
N GLN A 252 -0.41 -1.83 14.93
CA GLN A 252 -1.75 -1.22 14.90
C GLN A 252 -2.84 -2.24 15.32
N GLN A 253 -2.78 -3.47 14.82
CA GLN A 253 -3.72 -4.53 15.21
C GLN A 253 -3.60 -4.91 16.69
N GLN A 254 -2.40 -5.04 17.23
CA GLN A 254 -2.17 -5.31 18.65
C GLN A 254 -2.66 -4.16 19.53
N GLN A 255 -2.43 -2.91 19.11
CA GLN A 255 -2.98 -1.74 19.82
C GLN A 255 -4.51 -1.74 19.80
N GLN A 256 -5.13 -2.09 18.67
CA GLN A 256 -6.59 -2.23 18.58
C GLN A 256 -7.12 -3.36 19.47
N GLN A 257 -6.46 -4.53 19.47
CA GLN A 257 -6.84 -5.67 20.32
C GLN A 257 -6.65 -5.35 21.81
N GLN A 258 -5.57 -4.68 22.20
CA GLN A 258 -5.39 -4.23 23.58
C GLN A 258 -6.48 -3.25 23.99
N GLN A 259 -6.80 -2.27 23.14
CA GLN A 259 -7.89 -1.34 23.41
C GLN A 259 -9.23 -2.05 23.55
N GLN A 260 -9.50 -3.06 22.71
CA GLN A 260 -10.71 -3.88 22.77
C GLN A 260 -10.77 -4.73 24.05
N SER A 261 -9.69 -5.43 24.40
CA SER A 261 -9.61 -6.22 25.64
C SER A 261 -9.73 -5.36 26.91
N LEU A 262 -9.22 -4.13 26.88
CA LEU A 262 -9.37 -3.16 27.97
C LEU A 262 -10.83 -2.72 28.11
N GLN A 263 -11.52 -2.50 26.98
CA GLN A 263 -12.96 -2.19 26.97
C GLN A 263 -13.79 -3.38 27.50
N GLU A 264 -13.47 -4.61 27.10
CA GLU A 264 -14.15 -5.82 27.57
C GLU A 264 -13.92 -6.06 29.08
N ALA A 265 -12.69 -5.88 29.58
CA ALA A 265 -12.37 -5.97 31.01
C ALA A 265 -13.05 -4.88 31.86
N LEU A 266 -13.26 -3.69 31.28
CA LEU A 266 -14.04 -2.62 31.91
C LEU A 266 -15.55 -2.94 31.94
N GLN A 267 -16.06 -3.69 30.96
CA GLN A 267 -17.44 -4.17 30.92
C GLN A 267 -17.70 -5.34 31.90
N GLU A 268 -16.75 -6.27 32.06
CA GLU A 268 -16.88 -7.41 33.00
C GLU A 268 -16.79 -7.03 34.48
N ARG A 269 -16.22 -5.85 34.81
CA ARG A 269 -16.23 -5.31 36.19
C ARG A 269 -17.55 -4.65 36.59
N ALA A 270 -18.56 -4.63 35.71
CA ALA A 270 -19.89 -4.16 36.07
C ALA A 270 -20.60 -5.19 36.97
N PRO A 271 -21.26 -4.78 38.08
CA PRO A 271 -21.90 -5.71 39.00
C PRO A 271 -23.03 -6.50 38.31
N ALA A 272 -23.11 -7.81 38.62
CA ALA A 272 -24.07 -8.73 38.01
C ALA A 272 -25.53 -8.25 38.19
N PRO A 273 -26.38 -8.35 37.14
CA PRO A 273 -27.78 -7.93 37.25
C PRO A 273 -28.57 -8.97 38.05
N GLY A 274 -29.17 -8.51 39.15
CA GLY A 274 -30.11 -9.28 39.95
C GLY A 274 -31.42 -9.59 39.22
N LEU A 275 -32.04 -10.69 39.62
CA LEU A 275 -33.35 -11.18 39.17
C LEU A 275 -34.46 -10.13 39.30
N ALA A 276 -35.28 -9.96 38.24
CA ALA A 276 -36.72 -9.62 38.28
C ALA A 276 -37.25 -9.53 36.82
N SER A 277 -38.02 -10.52 36.34
CA SER A 277 -39.49 -10.54 36.25
C SER A 277 -40.12 -9.63 35.18
N SER A 278 -40.72 -10.29 34.17
CA SER A 278 -41.92 -9.94 33.39
C SER A 278 -42.49 -8.51 33.50
N SER A 279 -42.53 -7.79 32.37
CA SER A 279 -43.77 -7.39 31.67
C SER A 279 -43.47 -6.39 30.56
N SER A 280 -44.27 -6.48 29.50
CA SER A 280 -44.26 -5.77 28.23
C SER A 280 -44.37 -4.24 28.33
N GLY A 281 -43.51 -3.53 27.59
CA GLY A 281 -43.67 -2.13 27.20
C GLY A 281 -42.61 -1.74 26.17
N GLU A 282 -43.01 -1.31 24.97
CA GLU A 282 -42.13 -0.84 23.90
C GLU A 282 -41.33 0.41 24.33
N GLY A 283 -40.15 0.19 24.92
CA GLY A 283 -39.19 1.25 25.22
C GLY A 283 -38.17 1.41 24.10
N GLY A 284 -38.43 2.27 23.12
CA GLY A 284 -37.44 2.63 22.11
C GLY A 284 -36.21 3.28 22.74
N TRP A 285 -35.01 2.81 22.38
CA TRP A 285 -33.75 3.43 22.84
C TRP A 285 -33.74 4.92 22.48
N LEU A 286 -33.42 5.79 23.46
CA LEU A 286 -33.33 7.25 23.29
C LEU A 286 -32.47 7.70 22.09
N GLY A 287 -31.48 6.89 21.70
CA GLY A 287 -30.68 7.14 20.51
C GLY A 287 -31.50 7.29 19.24
N ASN A 288 -32.72 6.72 19.16
CA ASN A 288 -33.64 6.90 18.05
C ASN A 288 -34.09 8.36 17.86
N GLN A 289 -34.08 9.18 18.92
CA GLN A 289 -34.46 10.59 18.85
C GLN A 289 -33.32 11.49 18.29
N VAL A 290 -32.10 10.97 18.19
CA VAL A 290 -30.95 11.70 17.69
C VAL A 290 -30.82 11.45 16.18
N PRO A 291 -30.89 12.45 15.29
CA PRO A 291 -30.74 12.22 13.84
C PRO A 291 -29.35 11.70 13.52
N GLU A 292 -29.22 10.77 12.57
CA GLU A 292 -27.91 10.20 12.21
C GLU A 292 -27.02 11.22 11.52
N VAL A 293 -27.57 12.00 10.60
CA VAL A 293 -26.85 13.07 9.89
C VAL A 293 -27.46 14.41 10.25
N ALA A 294 -26.61 15.38 10.59
CA ALA A 294 -26.97 16.79 10.67
C ALA A 294 -25.79 17.61 10.15
N VAL A 295 -25.91 18.06 8.90
CA VAL A 295 -24.89 18.83 8.19
C VAL A 295 -25.53 20.05 7.53
N ASP A 296 -24.83 21.17 7.54
CA ASP A 296 -25.27 22.42 6.91
C ASP A 296 -25.03 22.37 5.38
N GLU A 297 -25.28 23.49 4.70
CA GLU A 297 -24.92 23.71 3.29
C GLU A 297 -23.66 24.60 3.19
N GLY A 298 -22.97 24.54 2.04
CA GLY A 298 -21.73 25.24 1.79
C GLY A 298 -20.48 24.42 2.16
N VAL A 299 -19.38 25.12 2.47
CA VAL A 299 -18.09 24.50 2.80
C VAL A 299 -17.83 24.61 4.28
N PHE A 300 -17.73 23.48 4.99
CA PHE A 300 -17.61 23.46 6.43
C PHE A 300 -16.86 22.26 6.98
N LYS A 301 -16.51 22.34 8.27
CA LYS A 301 -15.85 21.26 9.00
C LYS A 301 -16.89 20.25 9.49
N TYR A 302 -16.51 18.99 9.57
CA TYR A 302 -17.38 17.93 10.09
C TYR A 302 -16.63 16.95 10.99
N VAL A 303 -17.37 16.30 11.89
CA VAL A 303 -16.88 15.21 12.75
C VAL A 303 -17.73 13.96 12.58
N LEU A 304 -17.08 12.80 12.59
CA LEU A 304 -17.73 11.50 12.65
C LEU A 304 -17.72 11.03 14.10
N LEU A 305 -18.90 10.72 14.63
CA LEU A 305 -19.08 10.35 16.04
C LEU A 305 -19.75 8.99 16.16
N ARG A 306 -19.48 8.28 17.27
CA ARG A 306 -20.25 7.11 17.70
C ARG A 306 -21.06 7.50 18.93
N LEU A 307 -22.37 7.32 18.85
CA LEU A 307 -23.30 7.46 19.96
C LEU A 307 -23.55 6.08 20.56
N THR A 308 -23.24 5.91 21.83
CA THR A 308 -23.45 4.66 22.57
C THR A 308 -24.34 4.92 23.77
N ASP A 309 -25.29 4.03 24.03
CA ASP A 309 -26.07 4.08 25.26
C ASP A 309 -25.53 3.10 26.29
N SER A 310 -25.07 3.65 27.39
CA SER A 310 -24.51 2.92 28.52
C SER A 310 -25.54 2.00 29.18
N SER A 311 -26.83 2.29 29.04
CA SER A 311 -27.91 1.49 29.65
C SER A 311 -28.31 0.28 28.81
N SER A 312 -28.26 0.38 27.48
CA SER A 312 -28.71 -0.67 26.56
C SER A 312 -27.58 -1.32 25.74
N GLY A 313 -26.36 -0.77 25.78
CA GLY A 313 -25.22 -1.19 24.98
C GLY A 313 -25.36 -0.92 23.47
N ARG A 314 -26.49 -0.35 23.03
CA ARG A 314 -26.72 -0.05 21.63
C ARG A 314 -25.87 1.14 21.18
N SER A 315 -25.37 1.08 19.95
CA SER A 315 -24.59 2.18 19.37
C SER A 315 -25.00 2.47 17.93
N LYS A 316 -24.75 3.71 17.49
CA LYS A 316 -24.93 4.15 16.10
C LYS A 316 -23.96 5.26 15.74
N LEU A 317 -23.74 5.44 14.44
CA LEU A 317 -22.85 6.47 13.91
C LEU A 317 -23.61 7.77 13.63
N LEU A 318 -22.95 8.89 13.90
CA LEU A 318 -23.46 10.22 13.66
C LEU A 318 -22.49 11.02 12.80
N VAL A 319 -23.00 11.71 11.79
CA VAL A 319 -22.26 12.74 11.04
C VAL A 319 -22.76 14.10 11.48
N ARG A 320 -21.83 14.97 11.90
CA ARG A 320 -22.13 16.34 12.33
C ARG A 320 -21.25 17.33 11.61
N GLY A 321 -21.84 18.34 10.97
CA GLY A 321 -21.11 19.42 10.31
C GLY A 321 -21.88 20.73 10.45
N ALA A 322 -21.17 21.83 10.63
CA ALA A 322 -21.79 23.14 10.80
C ALA A 322 -20.97 24.24 10.14
N ALA A 323 -21.61 25.08 9.33
CA ALA A 323 -20.97 26.19 8.62
C ALA A 323 -20.39 27.25 9.56
N ALA A 324 -21.07 27.48 10.69
CA ALA A 324 -20.61 28.42 11.71
C ALA A 324 -19.44 27.89 12.57
N ALA A 325 -19.09 26.60 12.48
CA ALA A 325 -18.07 26.01 13.34
C ALA A 325 -16.65 26.25 12.82
N ALA A 326 -15.95 27.20 13.43
CA ALA A 326 -14.55 27.49 13.11
C ALA A 326 -13.60 26.30 13.36
N TYR A 327 -13.93 25.37 14.27
CA TYR A 327 -13.11 24.21 14.61
C TYR A 327 -13.97 22.96 14.82
N HIS A 328 -13.41 21.77 14.55
CA HIS A 328 -14.06 20.48 14.78
C HIS A 328 -14.56 20.29 16.22
N ASN A 329 -13.83 20.82 17.20
CA ASN A 329 -14.20 20.74 18.61
C ASN A 329 -15.49 21.52 18.93
N HIS A 330 -15.79 22.60 18.22
CA HIS A 330 -17.04 23.35 18.41
C HIS A 330 -18.26 22.49 18.05
N ILE A 331 -18.14 21.69 16.98
CA ILE A 331 -19.19 20.77 16.52
C ILE A 331 -19.43 19.68 17.58
N LEU A 332 -18.34 19.13 18.14
CA LEU A 332 -18.41 18.15 19.21
C LEU A 332 -19.08 18.73 20.47
N GLN A 333 -18.66 19.90 20.92
CA GLN A 333 -19.23 20.57 22.10
C GLN A 333 -20.71 20.88 21.92
N HIS A 334 -21.10 21.39 20.75
CA HIS A 334 -22.51 21.63 20.42
C HIS A 334 -23.33 20.33 20.45
N THR A 335 -22.80 19.26 19.86
CA THR A 335 -23.47 17.94 19.87
C THR A 335 -23.60 17.38 21.29
N LYS A 336 -22.56 17.50 22.12
CA LYS A 336 -22.60 17.12 23.54
C LYS A 336 -23.67 17.91 24.30
N ALA A 337 -23.75 19.23 24.09
CA ALA A 337 -24.76 20.08 24.72
C ALA A 337 -26.19 19.70 24.29
N GLN A 338 -26.41 19.34 23.02
CA GLN A 338 -27.70 18.83 22.54
C GLN A 338 -28.06 17.50 23.22
N LEU A 339 -27.13 16.56 23.33
CA LEU A 339 -27.38 15.29 24.00
C LEU A 339 -27.63 15.45 25.49
N GLN A 340 -26.92 16.36 26.16
CA GLN A 340 -27.12 16.63 27.58
C GLN A 340 -28.54 17.17 27.87
N LYS A 341 -29.11 17.94 26.94
CA LYS A 341 -30.53 18.37 27.02
C LYS A 341 -31.49 17.21 26.83
N LEU A 342 -31.18 16.28 25.91
CA LEU A 342 -32.02 15.11 25.61
C LEU A 342 -31.95 14.03 26.70
N CYS A 343 -30.79 13.85 27.34
CA CYS A 343 -30.57 12.89 28.39
C CYS A 343 -29.77 13.53 29.56
N PRO A 344 -30.45 14.22 30.48
CA PRO A 344 -29.81 14.84 31.64
C PRO A 344 -29.13 13.84 32.59
N GLN A 345 -29.59 12.59 32.55
CA GLN A 345 -29.10 11.48 33.37
C GLN A 345 -27.82 10.82 32.81
N GLY A 346 -27.35 11.26 31.63
CA GLY A 346 -26.01 10.91 31.11
C GLY A 346 -25.85 9.49 30.58
N SER A 347 -26.93 8.80 30.17
CA SER A 347 -26.82 7.43 29.65
C SER A 347 -26.14 7.37 28.28
N LEU A 348 -26.23 8.44 27.47
CA LEU A 348 -25.65 8.54 26.14
C LEU A 348 -24.21 9.07 26.16
N GLN A 349 -23.29 8.28 25.61
CA GLN A 349 -21.87 8.60 25.45
C GLN A 349 -21.53 8.89 23.98
N LEU A 350 -20.61 9.83 23.75
CA LEU A 350 -20.10 10.18 22.42
C LEU A 350 -18.60 9.93 22.32
N ASP A 351 -18.22 9.11 21.35
CA ASP A 351 -16.83 8.93 20.94
C ASP A 351 -16.57 9.63 19.61
N VAL A 352 -15.40 10.25 19.47
CA VAL A 352 -14.98 10.90 18.21
C VAL A 352 -14.15 9.91 17.39
N LEU A 353 -14.60 9.62 16.17
CA LEU A 353 -13.93 8.69 15.26
C LEU A 353 -13.04 9.40 14.23
N GLY A 354 -12.97 10.74 14.28
CA GLY A 354 -12.17 11.59 13.42
C GLY A 354 -12.97 12.76 12.85
N GLY A 355 -12.36 13.53 11.96
CA GLY A 355 -13.08 14.58 11.22
C GLY A 355 -12.42 14.96 9.90
N GLY A 356 -13.01 15.94 9.24
CA GLY A 356 -12.55 16.47 7.96
C GLY A 356 -13.38 17.68 7.55
N ARG A 357 -13.60 17.85 6.26
CA ARG A 357 -14.43 18.88 5.65
C ARG A 357 -15.46 18.27 4.73
N ILE A 358 -16.56 19.00 4.60
CA ILE A 358 -17.64 18.70 3.68
C ILE A 358 -17.90 19.95 2.85
N GLU A 359 -18.02 19.75 1.55
CA GLU A 359 -18.66 20.69 0.64
C GLU A 359 -20.03 20.12 0.29
N HIS A 360 -21.10 20.85 0.61
CA HIS A 360 -22.46 20.41 0.37
C HIS A 360 -23.22 21.49 -0.39
N TYR A 361 -23.54 21.21 -1.66
CA TYR A 361 -24.31 22.11 -2.52
C TYR A 361 -25.69 21.49 -2.76
N ALA A 362 -26.65 21.83 -1.89
CA ALA A 362 -27.94 21.15 -1.87
C ALA A 362 -28.76 21.35 -3.16
N GLU A 363 -28.69 22.52 -3.77
CA GLU A 363 -29.35 22.82 -5.06
C GLU A 363 -28.84 21.93 -6.21
N GLN A 364 -27.57 21.49 -6.13
CA GLN A 364 -26.93 20.64 -7.15
C GLN A 364 -26.99 19.16 -6.77
N GLY A 365 -27.36 18.84 -5.53
CA GLY A 365 -27.35 17.47 -5.00
C GLY A 365 -25.95 16.87 -4.89
N VAL A 366 -24.92 17.69 -4.61
CA VAL A 366 -23.51 17.26 -4.58
C VAL A 366 -22.95 17.39 -3.16
N ILE A 367 -22.24 16.34 -2.71
CA ILE A 367 -21.49 16.35 -1.45
C ILE A 367 -20.08 15.80 -1.66
N SER A 368 -19.06 16.56 -1.26
CA SER A 368 -17.67 16.11 -1.28
C SER A 368 -17.11 16.06 0.12
N VAL A 369 -16.69 14.88 0.58
CA VAL A 369 -16.10 14.65 1.90
C VAL A 369 -14.58 14.53 1.78
N TYR A 370 -13.81 15.38 2.45
CA TYR A 370 -12.35 15.36 2.30
C TYR A 370 -11.57 15.91 3.48
N GLY A 371 -10.24 15.78 3.42
CA GLY A 371 -9.29 16.37 4.37
C GLY A 371 -9.39 15.79 5.78
N TYR A 372 -8.77 16.43 6.76
CA TYR A 372 -8.63 15.85 8.10
C TYR A 372 -8.91 16.86 9.21
N SER A 373 -9.22 16.35 10.40
CA SER A 373 -9.24 17.19 11.60
C SER A 373 -7.85 17.31 12.20
N ALA A 374 -7.36 18.54 12.38
CA ALA A 374 -6.12 18.79 13.12
C ALA A 374 -6.19 18.31 14.58
N ALA A 375 -7.39 18.23 15.17
CA ALA A 375 -7.58 17.82 16.56
C ALA A 375 -7.85 16.31 16.72
N PHE A 376 -8.51 15.69 15.74
CA PHE A 376 -9.02 14.31 15.88
C PHE A 376 -8.49 13.35 14.81
N GLY A 377 -7.61 13.81 13.91
CA GLY A 377 -7.16 13.03 12.75
C GLY A 377 -8.22 12.90 11.66
N PRO A 378 -7.91 12.17 10.57
CA PRO A 378 -8.85 11.90 9.50
C PRO A 378 -9.97 10.96 9.98
N ALA A 379 -11.22 11.30 9.66
CA ALA A 379 -12.32 10.35 9.78
C ALA A 379 -12.26 9.30 8.66
N VAL A 380 -12.94 8.17 8.86
CA VAL A 380 -13.20 7.21 7.77
C VAL A 380 -14.21 7.84 6.80
N HIS A 381 -13.73 8.46 5.72
CA HIS A 381 -14.57 9.25 4.82
C HIS A 381 -15.56 8.39 4.05
N GLU A 382 -15.23 7.13 3.76
CA GLU A 382 -16.11 6.17 3.08
C GLU A 382 -17.36 5.88 3.92
N VAL A 383 -17.19 5.72 5.24
CA VAL A 383 -18.30 5.52 6.18
C VAL A 383 -19.17 6.77 6.25
N THR A 384 -18.53 7.95 6.26
CA THR A 384 -19.24 9.24 6.22
C THR A 384 -20.07 9.36 4.94
N ALA A 385 -19.47 9.08 3.78
CA ALA A 385 -20.14 9.12 2.48
C ALA A 385 -21.29 8.10 2.40
N ALA A 386 -21.13 6.89 2.94
CA ALA A 386 -22.21 5.89 2.99
C ALA A 386 -23.42 6.36 3.84
N LEU A 387 -23.16 6.98 4.99
CA LEU A 387 -24.22 7.55 5.83
C LEU A 387 -24.94 8.71 5.11
N LEU A 388 -24.19 9.57 4.42
CA LEU A 388 -24.75 10.67 3.63
C LEU A 388 -25.59 10.16 2.46
N ARG A 389 -25.16 9.13 1.72
CA ARG A 389 -25.95 8.52 0.64
C ARG A 389 -27.26 7.93 1.15
N ARG A 390 -27.24 7.32 2.33
CA ARG A 390 -28.46 6.81 2.98
C ARG A 390 -29.40 7.93 3.40
N TRP A 391 -28.85 9.07 3.84
CA TRP A 391 -29.63 10.22 4.33
C TRP A 391 -30.19 11.10 3.20
N TYR A 392 -29.48 11.19 2.07
CA TYR A 392 -29.87 11.93 0.87
C TYR A 392 -30.13 10.97 -0.31
N PRO A 393 -31.19 10.15 -0.25
CA PRO A 393 -31.46 9.14 -1.28
C PRO A 393 -31.83 9.72 -2.66
N PHE A 394 -32.15 11.02 -2.71
CA PHE A 394 -32.50 11.74 -3.95
C PHE A 394 -31.28 12.32 -4.67
N TYR A 395 -30.09 12.24 -4.08
CA TYR A 395 -28.85 12.66 -4.73
C TYR A 395 -28.39 11.54 -5.68
N ALA A 396 -27.71 11.89 -6.77
CA ALA A 396 -27.18 10.89 -7.67
C ALA A 396 -26.15 10.00 -6.95
N ALA A 397 -26.07 8.71 -7.28
CA ALA A 397 -25.19 7.77 -6.57
C ALA A 397 -23.72 8.23 -6.57
N ASP A 398 -23.30 8.89 -7.65
CA ASP A 398 -21.94 9.39 -7.88
C ASP A 398 -21.72 10.83 -7.40
N SER A 399 -22.76 11.54 -6.94
CA SER A 399 -22.63 12.94 -6.51
C SER A 399 -22.15 13.10 -5.06
N ILE A 400 -22.08 11.99 -4.31
CA ILE A 400 -21.45 11.95 -2.99
C ILE A 400 -20.09 11.27 -3.12
N THR A 401 -19.02 12.05 -3.00
CA THR A 401 -17.64 11.60 -3.19
C THR A 401 -16.82 11.71 -1.90
N CYS A 402 -15.73 10.95 -1.82
CA CYS A 402 -14.78 11.05 -0.71
C CYS A 402 -13.33 11.02 -1.21
N SER A 403 -12.46 11.82 -0.58
CA SER A 403 -11.02 11.85 -0.83
C SER A 403 -10.26 12.06 0.47
N TYR A 404 -9.08 11.46 0.64
CA TYR A 404 -8.20 11.75 1.77
C TYR A 404 -7.21 12.90 1.48
N GLU A 405 -7.27 13.47 0.29
CA GLU A 405 -6.47 14.62 -0.13
C GLU A 405 -7.24 15.94 0.10
N GLY A 406 -6.53 17.03 0.38
CA GLY A 406 -7.11 18.38 0.62
C GLY A 406 -7.18 18.78 2.10
N TYR A 407 -7.37 20.09 2.37
CA TYR A 407 -7.52 20.66 3.73
C TYR A 407 -8.48 21.84 3.79
#